data_AF-A0A5J4UWL0-F1
#
_entry.id   AF-A0A5J4UWL0-F1
#
_cell.length_a   1.000
_cell.length_b   1.000
_cell.length_c   1.000
_cell.angle_alpha   90.00
_cell.angle_beta   90.00
_cell.angle_gamma   90.00
#
_symmetry.space_group_name_H-M   'P 1'
#
loop_
_entity.id
_entity.type
_entity.pdbx_description
1 polymer ?
#
loop_
_entity_poly.entity_id
_entity_poly.type
_entity_poly.pdbx_seq_one_letter_code
_entity_poly.pdbx_strand_id
1 'polypeptide(L)'
;MGGMSVIGSGGFNITNIITYSAYAFYNFNAWGSLRVLPEGSFDIEKTTDFGIYAFNEFNANGSLEELAEGSFRFGTGLEELGRWAFIGFNREGELLELPDGSFNTYHIHTYGVNAFDSFNRGGKLQKLPLGSFEFTQAQTINIDFLAWFNAEGGQLSTLPISSFNMDAINNPVGFDAATYTFMRHFNDGGGLVKRLDGTQIKNITAYPTTAFYYAAPDEQVNSGQNMTYWADGQV
;
A
#
# COMPACT_ATOMS: atom_id res chain seq x y z
N MET A 1 -26.58 -6.20 -12.52
CA MET A 1 -27.38 -6.36 -11.28
C MET A 1 -27.47 -4.99 -10.63
N GLY A 2 -28.63 -4.58 -10.10
CA GLY A 2 -28.74 -3.32 -9.37
C GLY A 2 -28.09 -3.46 -8.00
N GLY A 3 -26.81 -3.11 -7.90
CA GLY A 3 -26.11 -3.07 -6.62
C GLY A 3 -26.34 -1.72 -5.92
N MET A 4 -26.22 -1.73 -4.60
CA MET A 4 -26.28 -0.50 -3.80
C MET A 4 -25.08 0.37 -4.18
N SER A 5 -25.34 1.60 -4.64
CA SER A 5 -24.27 2.52 -5.06
C SER A 5 -23.86 3.52 -3.98
N VAL A 6 -24.69 3.70 -2.95
CA VAL A 6 -24.48 4.62 -1.83
C VAL A 6 -25.03 3.99 -0.55
N ILE A 7 -24.26 4.05 0.53
CA ILE A 7 -24.74 3.77 1.89
C ILE A 7 -25.09 5.11 2.55
N GLY A 8 -26.29 5.23 3.13
CA GLY A 8 -26.73 6.47 3.78
C GLY A 8 -25.86 6.85 4.99
N SER A 9 -25.79 8.14 5.30
CA SER A 9 -25.09 8.68 6.49
C SER A 9 -25.53 7.97 7.77
N GLY A 10 -24.56 7.55 8.59
CA GLY A 10 -24.83 6.84 9.86
C GLY A 10 -25.19 5.36 9.70
N GLY A 11 -25.35 4.85 8.47
CA GLY A 11 -25.62 3.44 8.23
C GLY A 11 -24.43 2.51 8.47
N PHE A 12 -23.22 3.08 8.53
CA PHE A 12 -21.97 2.33 8.69
C PHE A 12 -20.94 3.18 9.44
N ASN A 13 -20.91 3.05 10.78
CA ASN A 13 -19.93 3.72 11.64
C ASN A 13 -19.22 2.66 12.49
N ILE A 14 -17.93 2.49 12.25
CA ILE A 14 -17.09 1.49 12.93
C ILE A 14 -15.88 2.10 13.67
N THR A 15 -15.96 3.40 14.00
CA THR A 15 -14.91 4.22 14.65
C THR A 15 -14.41 3.72 16.02
N ASN A 16 -15.06 2.72 16.63
CA ASN A 16 -14.73 2.21 17.96
C ASN A 16 -14.31 0.74 17.97
N ILE A 17 -13.97 0.17 16.81
CA ILE A 17 -13.47 -1.20 16.73
C ILE A 17 -12.02 -1.26 17.27
N ILE A 18 -11.83 -2.00 18.36
CA ILE A 18 -10.51 -2.26 18.97
C ILE A 18 -9.79 -3.43 18.27
N THR A 19 -10.55 -4.43 17.83
CA THR A 19 -10.03 -5.64 17.19
C THR A 19 -10.78 -5.91 15.91
N TYR A 20 -10.06 -5.96 14.78
CA TYR A 20 -10.59 -6.55 13.56
C TYR A 20 -10.22 -8.03 13.56
N SER A 21 -11.21 -8.92 13.61
CA SER A 21 -10.96 -10.35 13.52
C SER A 21 -10.41 -10.73 12.14
N ALA A 22 -9.96 -11.97 12.01
CA ALA A 22 -9.63 -12.51 10.70
C ALA A 22 -10.83 -12.33 9.73
N TYR A 23 -10.54 -11.91 8.50
CA TYR A 23 -11.52 -11.71 7.42
C TYR A 23 -12.63 -10.65 7.68
N ALA A 24 -12.46 -9.72 8.63
CA ALA A 24 -13.51 -8.79 9.05
C ALA A 24 -14.24 -8.05 7.88
N PHE A 25 -13.48 -7.58 6.89
CA PHE A 25 -13.93 -6.88 5.69
C PHE A 25 -13.36 -7.49 4.41
N TYR A 26 -13.18 -8.82 4.42
CA TYR A 26 -12.76 -9.58 3.26
C TYR A 26 -13.71 -9.35 2.09
N ASN A 27 -13.20 -8.88 0.96
CA ASN A 27 -13.96 -8.59 -0.26
C ASN A 27 -15.12 -7.58 -0.10
N PHE A 28 -15.03 -6.64 0.85
CA PHE A 28 -16.15 -5.76 1.23
C PHE A 28 -16.91 -5.12 0.05
N ASN A 29 -16.19 -4.50 -0.90
CA ASN A 29 -16.72 -3.96 -2.15
C ASN A 29 -16.03 -4.59 -3.38
N ALA A 30 -15.53 -5.82 -3.25
CA ALA A 30 -14.92 -6.51 -4.38
C ALA A 30 -15.99 -6.81 -5.45
N TRP A 31 -15.74 -6.44 -6.71
CA TRP A 31 -16.72 -6.48 -7.81
C TRP A 31 -18.04 -5.75 -7.49
N GLY A 32 -18.03 -4.89 -6.47
CA GLY A 32 -19.19 -4.17 -5.99
C GLY A 32 -19.42 -2.85 -6.73
N SER A 33 -20.63 -2.31 -6.62
CA SER A 33 -21.04 -1.06 -7.25
C SER A 33 -21.08 0.13 -6.28
N LEU A 34 -20.65 -0.04 -5.03
CA LEU A 34 -20.60 1.06 -4.06
C LEU A 34 -19.59 2.08 -4.56
N ARG A 35 -20.00 3.34 -4.68
CA ARG A 35 -19.15 4.44 -5.19
C ARG A 35 -18.62 5.34 -4.09
N VAL A 36 -19.39 5.47 -3.00
CA VAL A 36 -19.10 6.38 -1.89
C VAL A 36 -19.43 5.70 -0.56
N LEU A 37 -18.57 5.91 0.43
CA LEU A 37 -18.79 5.51 1.83
C LEU A 37 -19.28 6.68 2.68
N PRO A 38 -20.10 6.44 3.72
CA PRO A 38 -20.51 7.48 4.64
C PRO A 38 -19.33 7.93 5.52
N GLU A 39 -19.40 9.17 6.00
CA GLU A 39 -18.42 9.75 6.94
C GLU A 39 -18.18 8.84 8.16
N GLY A 40 -16.92 8.72 8.59
CA GLY A 40 -16.52 7.85 9.70
C GLY A 40 -16.49 6.35 9.38
N SER A 41 -16.65 5.97 8.11
CA SER A 41 -16.40 4.59 7.68
C SER A 41 -14.93 4.24 7.86
N PHE A 42 -14.65 3.04 8.37
CA PHE A 42 -13.28 2.48 8.45
C PHE A 42 -12.24 3.36 9.15
N ASP A 43 -12.65 4.23 10.07
CA ASP A 43 -11.71 4.85 10.99
C ASP A 43 -11.19 3.79 11.97
N ILE A 44 -9.88 3.51 11.90
CA ILE A 44 -9.24 2.44 12.69
C ILE A 44 -8.30 3.00 13.76
N GLU A 45 -8.48 4.27 14.14
CA GLU A 45 -7.61 4.99 15.09
C GLU A 45 -7.58 4.31 16.47
N LYS A 46 -8.63 3.59 16.86
CA LYS A 46 -8.71 2.90 18.16
C LYS A 46 -8.31 1.43 18.10
N THR A 47 -8.00 0.92 16.91
CA THR A 47 -7.66 -0.48 16.73
C THR A 47 -6.28 -0.76 17.31
N THR A 48 -6.16 -1.88 18.02
CA THR A 48 -4.89 -2.37 18.58
C THR A 48 -4.55 -3.77 18.09
N ASP A 49 -5.51 -4.50 17.51
CA ASP A 49 -5.33 -5.85 16.98
C ASP A 49 -5.96 -5.98 15.58
N PHE A 50 -5.17 -6.52 14.65
CA PHE A 50 -5.50 -6.56 13.23
C PHE A 50 -5.31 -7.96 12.66
N GLY A 51 -6.44 -8.65 12.49
CA GLY A 51 -6.50 -10.03 12.06
C GLY A 51 -5.97 -10.26 10.64
N ILE A 52 -5.69 -11.54 10.38
CA ILE A 52 -5.32 -12.05 9.06
C ILE A 52 -6.45 -11.74 8.06
N TYR A 53 -6.12 -11.26 6.86
CA TYR A 53 -7.10 -10.95 5.80
C TYR A 53 -8.15 -9.88 6.15
N ALA A 54 -7.95 -9.07 7.20
CA ALA A 54 -9.01 -8.17 7.69
C ALA A 54 -9.58 -7.24 6.61
N PHE A 55 -8.79 -6.75 5.66
CA PHE A 55 -9.20 -5.87 4.54
C PHE A 55 -8.67 -6.36 3.20
N ASN A 56 -8.52 -7.67 3.05
CA ASN A 56 -8.13 -8.27 1.79
C ASN A 56 -9.18 -7.95 0.72
N GLU A 57 -8.68 -7.52 -0.44
CA GLU A 57 -9.47 -7.24 -1.64
C GLU A 57 -10.64 -6.27 -1.39
N PHE A 58 -10.45 -5.33 -0.46
CA PHE A 58 -11.48 -4.41 0.02
C PHE A 58 -12.32 -3.76 -1.08
N ASN A 59 -11.69 -3.29 -2.16
CA ASN A 59 -12.31 -2.70 -3.35
C ASN A 59 -11.76 -3.33 -4.64
N ALA A 60 -11.39 -4.61 -4.61
CA ALA A 60 -10.83 -5.27 -5.79
C ALA A 60 -11.87 -5.36 -6.92
N ASN A 61 -11.58 -4.87 -8.12
CA ASN A 61 -12.56 -4.71 -9.22
C ASN A 61 -13.82 -3.93 -8.83
N GLY A 62 -13.76 -3.17 -7.72
CA GLY A 62 -14.90 -2.45 -7.16
C GLY A 62 -15.01 -1.03 -7.70
N SER A 63 -16.24 -0.49 -7.66
CA SER A 63 -16.56 0.84 -8.17
C SER A 63 -16.38 1.97 -7.15
N LEU A 64 -15.72 1.73 -6.00
CA LEU A 64 -15.54 2.78 -4.98
C LEU A 64 -14.56 3.82 -5.52
N GLU A 65 -15.01 5.06 -5.61
CA GLU A 65 -14.24 6.17 -6.18
C GLU A 65 -13.59 7.03 -5.12
N GLU A 66 -14.21 7.11 -3.94
CA GLU A 66 -13.74 7.88 -2.79
C GLU A 66 -13.94 7.13 -1.46
N LEU A 67 -13.01 7.37 -0.54
CA LEU A 67 -13.15 7.02 0.86
C LEU A 67 -13.58 8.26 1.64
N ALA A 68 -14.35 8.06 2.70
CA ALA A 68 -14.71 9.14 3.61
C ALA A 68 -13.49 9.70 4.34
N GLU A 69 -13.51 10.99 4.70
CA GLU A 69 -12.51 11.58 5.58
C GLU A 69 -12.37 10.77 6.88
N GLY A 70 -11.13 10.59 7.33
CA GLY A 70 -10.81 9.78 8.51
C GLY A 70 -10.78 8.26 8.28
N SER A 71 -11.12 7.77 7.08
CA SER A 71 -10.98 6.35 6.76
C SER A 71 -9.52 5.90 6.85
N PHE A 72 -9.28 4.72 7.41
CA PHE A 72 -7.97 4.08 7.54
C PHE A 72 -6.92 4.95 8.24
N ARG A 73 -7.32 5.78 9.21
CA ARG A 73 -6.40 6.42 10.16
C ARG A 73 -5.95 5.38 11.17
N PHE A 74 -4.65 5.18 11.30
CA PHE A 74 -4.11 4.19 12.23
C PHE A 74 -3.74 4.91 13.52
N GLY A 75 -4.14 4.35 14.65
CA GLY A 75 -3.76 4.90 15.95
C GLY A 75 -2.40 4.44 16.40
N THR A 76 -1.94 5.04 17.50
CA THR A 76 -0.65 4.70 18.13
C THR A 76 -0.65 3.33 18.81
N GLY A 77 -1.81 2.70 18.99
CA GLY A 77 -1.94 1.39 19.64
C GLY A 77 -1.85 0.20 18.69
N LEU A 78 -1.81 0.42 17.37
CA LEU A 78 -1.68 -0.63 16.37
C LEU A 78 -0.20 -0.82 16.01
N GLU A 79 0.42 -1.84 16.59
CA GLU A 79 1.87 -2.11 16.42
C GLU A 79 2.17 -3.24 15.41
N GLU A 80 1.17 -4.05 15.05
CA GLU A 80 1.31 -5.19 14.13
C GLU A 80 0.14 -5.27 13.14
N LEU A 81 0.46 -5.54 11.86
CA LEU A 81 -0.53 -5.93 10.86
C LEU A 81 -0.51 -7.43 10.62
N GLY A 82 -1.69 -8.05 10.66
CA GLY A 82 -1.88 -9.45 10.29
C GLY A 82 -1.44 -9.76 8.85
N ARG A 83 -1.26 -11.06 8.57
CA ARG A 83 -0.93 -11.53 7.21
C ARG A 83 -2.07 -11.18 6.25
N TRP A 84 -1.73 -10.75 5.05
CA TRP A 84 -2.67 -10.37 4.00
C TRP A 84 -3.65 -9.28 4.43
N ALA A 85 -3.27 -8.42 5.39
CA ALA A 85 -4.13 -7.39 5.97
C ALA A 85 -4.83 -6.52 4.91
N PHE A 86 -4.08 -6.01 3.93
CA PHE A 86 -4.55 -5.12 2.86
C PHE A 86 -4.11 -5.60 1.47
N ILE A 87 -3.91 -6.91 1.30
CA ILE A 87 -3.59 -7.44 -0.04
C ILE A 87 -4.73 -7.12 -1.00
N GLY A 88 -4.40 -6.61 -2.18
CA GLY A 88 -5.38 -6.32 -3.22
C GLY A 88 -6.39 -5.21 -2.88
N PHE A 89 -6.11 -4.35 -1.89
CA PHE A 89 -7.04 -3.36 -1.35
C PHE A 89 -7.86 -2.61 -2.42
N ASN A 90 -7.21 -2.15 -3.49
CA ASN A 90 -7.80 -1.48 -4.65
C ASN A 90 -7.31 -2.13 -5.96
N ARG A 91 -7.11 -3.46 -5.97
CA ARG A 91 -6.66 -4.18 -7.18
C ARG A 91 -7.70 -4.05 -8.29
N GLU A 92 -7.32 -3.47 -9.43
CA GLU A 92 -8.24 -3.20 -10.55
C GLU A 92 -9.46 -2.35 -10.13
N GLY A 93 -9.35 -1.62 -9.01
CA GLY A 93 -10.43 -0.83 -8.43
C GLY A 93 -10.41 0.64 -8.88
N GLU A 94 -11.54 1.31 -8.67
CA GLU A 94 -11.80 2.66 -9.15
C GLU A 94 -11.37 3.79 -8.20
N LEU A 95 -10.78 3.48 -7.04
CA LEU A 95 -10.44 4.48 -6.03
C LEU A 95 -9.36 5.43 -6.56
N LEU A 96 -9.63 6.75 -6.55
CA LEU A 96 -8.75 7.75 -7.16
C LEU A 96 -7.74 8.36 -6.19
N GLU A 97 -8.14 8.51 -4.93
CA GLU A 97 -7.32 9.08 -3.86
C GLU A 97 -7.62 8.43 -2.51
N LEU A 98 -6.66 8.54 -1.57
CA LEU A 98 -6.88 8.19 -0.17
C LEU A 98 -7.02 9.48 0.65
N PRO A 99 -7.82 9.49 1.74
CA PRO A 99 -7.99 10.66 2.60
C PRO A 99 -6.70 11.03 3.31
N ASP A 100 -6.56 12.30 3.70
CA ASP A 100 -5.42 12.77 4.50
C ASP A 100 -5.32 11.99 5.82
N GLY A 101 -4.07 11.64 6.19
CA GLY A 101 -3.77 10.84 7.39
C GLY A 101 -4.10 9.35 7.28
N SER A 102 -4.69 8.89 6.17
CA SER A 102 -4.93 7.46 5.95
C SER A 102 -3.63 6.70 5.69
N PHE A 103 -3.60 5.43 6.09
CA PHE A 103 -2.43 4.54 5.94
C PHE A 103 -1.13 5.14 6.51
N ASN A 104 -1.23 5.96 7.56
CA ASN A 104 -0.06 6.36 8.34
C ASN A 104 0.43 5.17 9.16
N THR A 105 1.45 4.48 8.64
CA THR A 105 1.99 3.26 9.24
C THR A 105 3.13 3.52 10.24
N TYR A 106 3.37 4.78 10.64
CA TYR A 106 4.51 5.17 11.46
C TYR A 106 4.63 4.36 12.77
N HIS A 107 3.51 3.92 13.36
CA HIS A 107 3.52 3.19 14.63
C HIS A 107 3.63 1.66 14.49
N ILE A 108 3.59 1.13 13.27
CA ILE A 108 3.60 -0.33 13.06
C ILE A 108 5.05 -0.82 12.95
N HIS A 109 5.38 -1.78 13.81
CA HIS A 109 6.70 -2.41 13.90
C HIS A 109 6.79 -3.73 13.13
N THR A 110 5.67 -4.45 13.02
CA THR A 110 5.61 -5.79 12.41
C THR A 110 4.56 -5.85 11.31
N TYR A 111 4.97 -6.31 10.14
CA TYR A 111 4.09 -6.50 8.98
C TYR A 111 4.03 -7.97 8.62
N GLY A 112 2.82 -8.53 8.61
CA GLY A 112 2.59 -9.89 8.17
C GLY A 112 2.92 -10.14 6.70
N VAL A 113 2.97 -11.42 6.33
CA VAL A 113 3.10 -11.91 4.95
C VAL A 113 2.10 -11.19 4.05
N ASN A 114 2.58 -10.60 2.95
CA ASN A 114 1.77 -9.91 1.94
C ASN A 114 0.88 -8.76 2.49
N ALA A 115 1.25 -8.11 3.60
CA ALA A 115 0.38 -7.10 4.26
C ALA A 115 -0.18 -6.03 3.31
N PHE A 116 0.56 -5.67 2.26
CA PHE A 116 0.17 -4.69 1.23
C PHE A 116 0.47 -5.18 -0.21
N ASP A 117 0.53 -6.49 -0.42
CA ASP A 117 0.73 -7.05 -1.76
C ASP A 117 -0.41 -6.59 -2.70
N SER A 118 -0.10 -6.21 -3.94
CA SER A 118 -1.07 -5.87 -4.96
C SER A 118 -2.04 -4.74 -4.57
N PHE A 119 -1.67 -3.89 -3.60
CA PHE A 119 -2.56 -2.89 -2.98
C PHE A 119 -3.34 -2.04 -3.99
N ASN A 120 -2.69 -1.60 -5.07
CA ASN A 120 -3.25 -0.85 -6.19
C ASN A 120 -2.83 -1.46 -7.55
N ARG A 121 -2.64 -2.79 -7.62
CA ARG A 121 -2.31 -3.46 -8.90
C ARG A 121 -3.44 -3.26 -9.90
N GLY A 122 -3.17 -2.64 -11.05
CA GLY A 122 -4.18 -2.27 -12.05
C GLY A 122 -5.22 -1.25 -11.58
N GLY A 123 -5.07 -0.69 -10.37
CA GLY A 123 -6.03 0.22 -9.75
C GLY A 123 -5.82 1.69 -10.13
N LYS A 124 -6.87 2.50 -9.99
CA LYS A 124 -6.89 3.91 -10.42
C LYS A 124 -6.32 4.92 -9.42
N LEU A 125 -5.75 4.47 -8.31
CA LEU A 125 -5.22 5.38 -7.29
C LEU A 125 -4.07 6.20 -7.88
N GLN A 126 -4.18 7.53 -7.87
CA GLN A 126 -3.23 8.41 -8.60
C GLN A 126 -2.16 9.02 -7.70
N LYS A 127 -2.49 9.23 -6.43
CA LYS A 127 -1.64 9.85 -5.41
C LYS A 127 -1.87 9.18 -4.05
N LEU A 128 -0.83 9.22 -3.22
CA LEU A 128 -0.92 8.86 -1.80
C LEU A 128 -0.89 10.16 -0.96
N PRO A 129 -1.55 10.17 0.22
CA PRO A 129 -1.52 11.32 1.10
C PRO A 129 -0.16 11.43 1.81
N LEU A 130 0.22 12.65 2.21
CA LEU A 130 1.44 12.88 2.99
C LEU A 130 1.38 12.07 4.29
N GLY A 131 2.49 11.42 4.66
CA GLY A 131 2.57 10.59 5.86
C GLY A 131 2.03 9.16 5.71
N SER A 132 1.52 8.79 4.53
CA SER A 132 1.13 7.40 4.28
C SER A 132 2.34 6.50 3.96
N PHE A 133 2.22 5.22 4.32
CA PHE A 133 3.26 4.21 4.09
C PHE A 133 4.64 4.63 4.64
N GLU A 134 4.67 5.30 5.79
CA GLU A 134 5.89 5.59 6.53
C GLU A 134 6.32 4.35 7.32
N PHE A 135 7.41 3.70 6.89
CA PHE A 135 7.94 2.49 7.52
C PHE A 135 9.16 2.78 8.40
N THR A 136 9.27 4.00 8.92
CA THR A 136 10.43 4.45 9.72
C THR A 136 10.55 3.77 11.07
N GLN A 137 9.53 3.05 11.52
CA GLN A 137 9.55 2.20 12.72
C GLN A 137 9.36 0.72 12.39
N ALA A 138 9.30 0.35 11.11
CA ALA A 138 9.17 -1.05 10.70
C ALA A 138 10.45 -1.80 11.06
N GLN A 139 10.36 -2.78 11.96
CA GLN A 139 11.48 -3.61 12.37
C GLN A 139 11.46 -4.96 11.63
N THR A 140 10.24 -5.51 11.50
CA THR A 140 9.98 -6.80 10.88
C THR A 140 9.01 -6.65 9.72
N ILE A 141 9.46 -7.06 8.54
CA ILE A 141 8.61 -7.28 7.36
C ILE A 141 8.71 -8.74 6.94
N ASN A 142 7.73 -9.23 6.19
CA ASN A 142 7.66 -10.63 5.78
C ASN A 142 7.58 -10.77 4.24
N ILE A 143 7.46 -12.01 3.77
CA ILE A 143 7.40 -12.40 2.35
C ILE A 143 6.32 -11.60 1.60
N ASP A 144 6.65 -11.22 0.36
CA ASP A 144 5.82 -10.43 -0.58
C ASP A 144 5.28 -9.12 0.02
N PHE A 145 5.95 -8.57 1.04
CA PHE A 145 5.64 -7.23 1.52
C PHE A 145 5.78 -6.22 0.38
N LEU A 146 4.67 -5.56 0.05
CA LEU A 146 4.53 -4.62 -1.07
C LEU A 146 4.85 -5.21 -2.45
N ALA A 147 4.81 -6.53 -2.61
CA ALA A 147 4.88 -7.13 -3.94
C ALA A 147 3.74 -6.60 -4.81
N TRP A 148 3.98 -6.36 -6.10
CA TRP A 148 2.97 -5.93 -7.08
C TRP A 148 2.16 -4.67 -6.70
N PHE A 149 2.62 -3.87 -5.73
CA PHE A 149 1.82 -2.82 -5.08
C PHE A 149 1.07 -1.89 -6.05
N ASN A 150 1.73 -1.44 -7.12
CA ASN A 150 1.19 -0.58 -8.17
C ASN A 150 1.47 -1.17 -9.56
N ALA A 151 1.53 -2.50 -9.67
CA ALA A 151 1.85 -3.18 -10.92
C ALA A 151 0.67 -3.18 -11.92
N GLU A 152 0.92 -3.70 -13.13
CA GLU A 152 -0.06 -4.06 -14.15
C GLU A 152 -1.10 -2.97 -14.43
N GLY A 153 -0.65 -1.75 -14.70
CA GLY A 153 -1.51 -0.61 -15.01
C GLY A 153 -1.97 0.20 -13.79
N GLY A 154 -1.43 -0.05 -12.60
CA GLY A 154 -1.67 0.78 -11.42
C GLY A 154 -1.29 2.25 -11.67
N GLN A 155 -2.16 3.20 -11.31
CA GLN A 155 -2.06 4.60 -11.78
C GLN A 155 -1.31 5.56 -10.85
N LEU A 156 -0.65 5.09 -9.79
CA LEU A 156 0.12 5.99 -8.93
C LEU A 156 1.20 6.66 -9.77
N SER A 157 1.22 7.99 -9.78
CA SER A 157 2.15 8.77 -10.63
C SER A 157 3.29 9.40 -9.82
N THR A 158 3.10 9.52 -8.50
CA THR A 158 4.03 10.16 -7.59
C THR A 158 3.96 9.53 -6.20
N LEU A 159 5.08 9.53 -5.48
CA LEU A 159 5.13 9.14 -4.08
C LEU A 159 5.35 10.39 -3.21
N PRO A 160 4.67 10.53 -2.06
CA PRO A 160 4.94 11.57 -1.08
C PRO A 160 6.37 11.51 -0.55
N ILE A 161 6.91 12.66 -0.15
CA ILE A 161 8.18 12.71 0.59
C ILE A 161 8.03 11.84 1.85
N SER A 162 9.09 11.11 2.19
CA SER A 162 9.17 10.18 3.34
C SER A 162 8.32 8.91 3.24
N SER A 163 7.42 8.78 2.25
CA SER A 163 6.73 7.51 2.00
C SER A 163 7.74 6.43 1.59
N PHE A 164 7.48 5.19 1.97
CA PHE A 164 8.37 4.06 1.74
C PHE A 164 9.79 4.26 2.32
N ASN A 165 9.95 5.14 3.32
CA ASN A 165 11.17 5.20 4.11
C ASN A 165 11.22 3.97 5.02
N MET A 166 12.26 3.17 4.87
CA MET A 166 12.38 1.89 5.53
C MET A 166 13.71 1.73 6.28
N ASP A 167 14.37 2.84 6.62
CA ASP A 167 15.69 2.88 7.28
C ASP A 167 15.77 2.04 8.57
N ALA A 168 14.63 1.76 9.23
CA ALA A 168 14.57 0.99 10.47
C ALA A 168 14.45 -0.53 10.30
N ILE A 169 14.24 -1.05 9.09
CA ILE A 169 14.08 -2.50 8.89
C ILE A 169 15.43 -3.17 9.05
N ASN A 170 15.61 -3.86 10.17
CA ASN A 170 16.85 -4.53 10.55
C ASN A 170 16.73 -6.06 10.52
N ASN A 171 15.51 -6.60 10.46
CA ASN A 171 15.27 -8.05 10.47
C ASN A 171 14.12 -8.43 9.55
N PRO A 172 14.35 -8.45 8.24
CA PRO A 172 13.28 -8.82 7.35
C PRO A 172 13.20 -10.36 7.29
N VAL A 173 12.09 -10.89 7.81
CA VAL A 173 11.87 -12.33 8.00
C VAL A 173 11.43 -12.95 6.68
N GLY A 174 12.01 -14.09 6.31
CA GLY A 174 11.74 -14.72 5.01
C GLY A 174 12.67 -14.24 3.87
N PHE A 175 13.78 -13.58 4.22
CA PHE A 175 14.86 -13.23 3.30
C PHE A 175 15.71 -14.47 2.96
N ASP A 176 15.11 -15.48 2.33
CA ASP A 176 15.88 -16.44 1.55
C ASP A 176 16.09 -15.83 0.16
N ALA A 177 17.36 -15.64 -0.23
CA ALA A 177 17.74 -15.11 -1.53
C ALA A 177 17.15 -15.91 -2.71
N ALA A 178 16.76 -17.17 -2.50
CA ALA A 178 16.13 -18.01 -3.51
C ALA A 178 14.62 -17.79 -3.69
N THR A 179 13.92 -17.22 -2.70
CA THR A 179 12.45 -17.01 -2.72
C THR A 179 12.05 -15.55 -2.55
N TYR A 180 13.00 -14.65 -2.79
CA TYR A 180 12.87 -13.21 -2.55
C TYR A 180 11.67 -12.61 -3.27
N THR A 181 10.80 -11.95 -2.51
CA THR A 181 9.63 -11.23 -3.08
C THR A 181 9.36 -9.85 -2.49
N PHE A 182 10.23 -9.32 -1.62
CA PHE A 182 10.10 -7.95 -1.10
C PHE A 182 10.02 -6.94 -2.26
N MET A 183 8.92 -6.18 -2.30
CA MET A 183 8.63 -5.20 -3.36
C MET A 183 8.80 -5.75 -4.79
N ARG A 184 8.68 -7.07 -4.96
CA ARG A 184 8.83 -7.73 -6.26
C ARG A 184 7.72 -7.23 -7.19
N HIS A 185 8.08 -6.80 -8.38
CA HIS A 185 7.16 -6.19 -9.35
C HIS A 185 6.41 -4.97 -8.79
N PHE A 186 6.93 -4.26 -7.78
CA PHE A 186 6.24 -3.16 -7.08
C PHE A 186 5.50 -2.19 -8.02
N ASN A 187 6.11 -1.84 -9.15
CA ASN A 187 5.52 -0.96 -10.16
C ASN A 187 5.68 -1.53 -11.58
N ASP A 188 5.74 -2.86 -11.73
CA ASP A 188 5.92 -3.48 -13.05
C ASP A 188 4.72 -3.16 -13.95
N GLY A 189 4.92 -2.39 -15.03
CA GLY A 189 3.84 -1.86 -15.86
C GLY A 189 2.94 -0.82 -15.16
N GLY A 190 3.37 -0.26 -14.03
CA GLY A 190 2.65 0.78 -13.28
C GLY A 190 2.99 2.21 -13.72
N GLY A 191 2.23 3.18 -13.20
CA GLY A 191 2.31 4.60 -13.54
C GLY A 191 3.42 5.39 -12.86
N LEU A 192 4.16 4.81 -11.89
CA LEU A 192 5.22 5.55 -11.21
C LEU A 192 6.39 5.74 -12.18
N VAL A 193 6.57 6.98 -12.61
CA VAL A 193 7.72 7.35 -13.44
C VAL A 193 8.89 7.69 -12.54
N LYS A 194 10.07 7.17 -12.88
CA LYS A 194 11.32 7.53 -12.20
C LYS A 194 11.54 9.04 -12.33
N ARG A 195 11.44 9.77 -11.22
CA ARG A 195 11.82 11.17 -11.19
C ARG A 195 13.35 11.29 -11.18
N LEU A 196 13.88 12.13 -12.06
CA LEU A 196 15.31 12.46 -12.12
C LEU A 196 15.70 13.54 -11.08
N ASP A 197 14.74 14.02 -10.29
CA ASP A 197 14.94 15.02 -9.23
C ASP A 197 15.66 14.47 -7.98
N GLY A 198 16.02 13.19 -7.98
CA GLY A 198 16.90 12.60 -6.98
C GLY A 198 16.20 12.11 -5.72
N THR A 199 14.87 12.20 -5.60
CA THR A 199 14.15 11.63 -4.45
C THR A 199 14.13 10.10 -4.58
N GLN A 200 15.15 9.44 -4.06
CA GLN A 200 15.21 7.98 -4.00
C GLN A 200 14.12 7.46 -3.06
N ILE A 201 13.42 6.40 -3.48
CA ILE A 201 12.86 5.44 -2.52
C ILE A 201 14.09 4.87 -1.80
N LYS A 202 14.32 5.30 -0.55
CA LYS A 202 15.51 4.92 0.21
C LYS A 202 15.49 3.41 0.42
N ASN A 203 16.43 2.74 -0.23
CA ASN A 203 16.61 1.31 -0.15
C ASN A 203 17.41 0.95 1.10
N ILE A 204 16.99 -0.08 1.81
CA ILE A 204 17.44 -0.42 3.17
C ILE A 204 18.74 -1.22 3.16
N THR A 205 19.11 -1.79 2.04
CA THR A 205 20.20 -2.76 2.03
C THR A 205 20.96 -2.64 0.71
N ALA A 206 22.16 -3.22 0.65
CA ALA A 206 23.06 -3.24 -0.51
C ALA A 206 22.48 -3.96 -1.77
N TYR A 207 21.16 -4.05 -1.89
CA TYR A 207 20.43 -4.72 -2.94
C TYR A 207 20.06 -3.76 -4.07
N PRO A 208 19.99 -4.24 -5.31
CA PRO A 208 19.88 -3.38 -6.47
C PRO A 208 18.49 -2.75 -6.57
N THR A 209 18.48 -1.42 -6.50
CA THR A 209 17.38 -0.48 -6.78
C THR A 209 16.77 -0.61 -8.19
N THR A 210 17.31 -1.48 -9.05
CA THR A 210 16.73 -1.87 -10.35
C THR A 210 15.39 -2.60 -10.21
N ALA A 211 15.12 -3.22 -9.06
CA ALA A 211 13.89 -4.00 -8.83
C ALA A 211 12.61 -3.14 -8.74
N PHE A 212 12.74 -1.83 -8.42
CA PHE A 212 11.58 -0.94 -8.21
C PHE A 212 10.96 -0.40 -9.51
N TYR A 213 11.70 -0.43 -10.62
CA TYR A 213 11.35 0.29 -11.85
C TYR A 213 11.46 -0.57 -13.11
N TYR A 214 11.25 -1.90 -13.03
CA TYR A 214 11.16 -2.69 -14.25
C TYR A 214 9.95 -2.17 -15.06
N ALA A 215 10.24 -1.40 -16.10
CA ALA A 215 9.29 -0.98 -17.10
C ALA A 215 8.97 -2.16 -18.01
N ALA A 216 7.80 -2.11 -18.65
CA ALA A 216 7.32 -3.10 -19.60
C ALA A 216 8.40 -3.46 -20.65
N PRO A 217 8.39 -4.69 -21.19
CA PRO A 217 9.43 -5.20 -22.11
C PRO A 217 9.71 -4.36 -23.37
N ASP A 218 8.86 -3.38 -23.68
CA ASP A 218 8.94 -2.55 -24.89
C ASP A 218 9.76 -1.27 -24.69
N GLU A 219 10.14 -0.91 -23.45
CA GLU A 219 11.20 0.05 -23.17
C GLU A 219 12.52 -0.69 -22.88
N GLN A 220 13.12 -1.24 -23.93
CA GLN A 220 14.57 -1.39 -23.94
C GLN A 220 15.20 0.01 -23.89
N VAL A 221 15.28 0.58 -22.69
CA VAL A 221 16.26 1.62 -22.39
C VAL A 221 17.60 0.99 -22.72
N ASN A 222 18.23 1.50 -23.77
CA ASN A 222 19.59 1.19 -24.22
C ASN A 222 20.44 0.63 -23.07
N SER A 223 20.82 -0.64 -23.21
CA SER A 223 21.57 -1.47 -22.25
C SER A 223 23.02 -1.01 -22.04
N GLY A 224 23.25 0.29 -21.90
CA GLY A 224 24.56 0.92 -21.81
C GLY A 224 24.64 2.16 -20.92
N GLN A 225 23.56 2.55 -20.23
CA GLN A 225 23.65 3.60 -19.22
C GLN A 225 23.75 2.99 -17.83
N ASN A 226 24.98 2.96 -17.31
CA ASN A 226 25.26 2.71 -15.90
C ASN A 226 24.37 3.63 -15.06
N MET A 227 23.49 3.04 -14.26
CA MET A 227 22.70 3.77 -13.28
C MET A 227 23.62 4.27 -12.17
N THR A 228 24.03 5.54 -12.25
CA THR A 228 24.73 6.22 -11.16
C THR A 228 23.70 6.70 -10.15
N TYR A 229 23.71 6.08 -8.98
CA TYR A 229 22.95 6.54 -7.81
C TYR A 229 23.81 7.59 -7.10
N TRP A 230 23.37 8.84 -7.12
CA TRP A 230 23.95 9.86 -6.26
C TRP A 230 23.40 9.68 -4.86
N ALA A 231 24.27 9.34 -3.91
CA ALA A 231 24.01 9.57 -2.51
C ALA A 231 24.28 11.05 -2.25
N ASP A 232 23.27 11.82 -1.84
CA ASP A 232 23.50 13.18 -1.38
C ASP A 232 24.36 13.14 -0.12
N GLY A 233 25.53 13.80 -0.17
CA GLY A 233 26.38 13.96 0.99
C GLY A 233 27.90 14.03 0.81
N GLN A 234 28.46 14.22 -0.39
CA GLN A 234 29.87 14.63 -0.52
C GLN A 234 30.01 15.92 -1.33
N VAL A 235 30.35 16.99 -0.60
CA VAL A 235 31.26 18.04 -1.09
C VAL A 235 32.67 17.54 -0.82
#